data_AF-A0AAQ4F4P0-F1
#
_entry.id   AF-A0AAQ4F4P0-F1
#
_cell.length_a   1.000
_cell.length_b   1.000
_cell.length_c   1.000
_cell.angle_alpha   90.00
_cell.angle_beta   90.00
_cell.angle_gamma   90.00
#
_symmetry.space_group_name_H-M   'P 1'
#
loop_
_entity.id
_entity.type
_entity.pdbx_description
1 polymer ?
#
loop_
_entity_poly.entity_id
_entity_poly.type
_entity_poly.pdbx_seq_one_letter_code
_entity_poly.pdbx_strand_id
1 'polypeptide(L)'
;MKFVSYVSDAVTDNFITRYVHGYTRGPSPPPASPSHELSKPPVWACHLVKSGGTFVRLAGLSGALAVALGAYGAHVLFKRDDVPEELKEAYDRANHYHFLHTLALLGVPLTRRPALVGSLLLVGMGLFCGSCYVYALTGNPSVKTGAPFGGTVLILAWLCIFL
;
A
#
# COMPACT_ATOMS: atom_id res chain seq x y z
N MET A 1 7.52 -15.98 -14.05
CA MET A 1 6.10 -16.42 -14.11
C MET A 1 5.61 -17.20 -12.88
N LYS A 2 6.42 -17.44 -11.83
CA LYS A 2 5.99 -18.23 -10.64
C LYS A 2 5.18 -17.47 -9.58
N PHE A 3 5.20 -16.13 -9.61
CA PHE A 3 4.47 -15.29 -8.64
C PHE A 3 2.98 -15.15 -9.01
N VAL A 4 2.69 -15.01 -10.30
CA VAL A 4 1.31 -14.94 -10.82
C VAL A 4 0.62 -16.29 -10.69
N SER A 5 1.32 -17.41 -10.89
CA SER A 5 0.77 -18.74 -10.60
C SER A 5 0.53 -18.92 -9.11
N TYR A 6 1.45 -18.51 -8.23
CA TYR A 6 1.24 -18.63 -6.78
C TYR A 6 0.03 -17.81 -6.27
N VAL A 7 -0.17 -16.61 -6.82
CA VAL A 7 -1.33 -15.78 -6.49
C VAL A 7 -2.61 -16.35 -7.10
N SER A 8 -2.57 -16.88 -8.33
CA SER A 8 -3.70 -17.57 -8.96
C SER A 8 -4.07 -18.86 -8.23
N ASP A 9 -3.09 -19.65 -7.78
CA ASP A 9 -3.28 -20.91 -7.04
C ASP A 9 -3.79 -20.65 -5.61
N ALA A 10 -3.37 -19.54 -4.99
CA ALA A 10 -3.85 -19.09 -3.68
C ALA A 10 -5.28 -18.53 -3.73
N VAL A 11 -5.66 -17.86 -4.84
CA VAL A 11 -6.98 -17.22 -4.99
C VAL A 11 -8.02 -18.15 -5.62
N THR A 12 -7.62 -19.05 -6.52
CA THR A 12 -8.56 -19.78 -7.39
C THR A 12 -8.71 -21.25 -7.01
N ASP A 13 -7.63 -21.96 -6.70
CA ASP A 13 -7.68 -23.45 -6.69
C ASP A 13 -7.77 -24.09 -5.30
N ASN A 14 -7.34 -23.43 -4.22
CA ASN A 14 -7.41 -24.02 -2.88
C ASN A 14 -8.62 -23.60 -2.04
N PHE A 15 -9.18 -22.41 -2.27
CA PHE A 15 -10.25 -21.91 -1.40
C PHE A 15 -11.61 -22.48 -1.77
N ILE A 16 -11.96 -22.50 -3.06
CA ILE A 16 -13.26 -22.99 -3.55
C ILE A 16 -13.29 -24.53 -3.58
N THR A 17 -12.23 -25.18 -4.08
CA THR A 17 -12.20 -26.65 -4.22
C THR A 17 -12.26 -27.36 -2.87
N ARG A 18 -11.57 -26.86 -1.84
CA ARG A 18 -11.63 -27.46 -0.49
C ARG A 18 -12.99 -27.24 0.20
N TYR A 19 -13.66 -26.13 -0.08
CA TYR A 19 -14.99 -25.85 0.47
C TYR A 19 -16.09 -26.68 -0.23
N VAL A 20 -16.01 -26.84 -1.55
CA VAL A 20 -17.05 -27.53 -2.34
C VAL A 20 -16.88 -29.06 -2.29
N HIS A 21 -15.65 -29.58 -2.25
CA HIS A 21 -15.42 -31.04 -2.24
C HIS A 21 -15.66 -31.67 -0.85
N GLY A 22 -15.55 -30.90 0.24
CA GLY A 22 -15.85 -31.38 1.60
C GLY A 22 -17.34 -31.61 1.90
N TYR A 23 -18.24 -30.98 1.14
CA TYR A 23 -19.69 -31.04 1.38
C TYR A 23 -20.36 -32.31 0.82
N THR A 24 -19.70 -33.01 -0.11
CA THR A 24 -20.34 -34.12 -0.85
C THR A 24 -20.04 -35.53 -0.30
N ARG A 25 -19.13 -35.68 0.67
CA ARG A 25 -18.74 -37.00 1.25
C ARG A 25 -18.44 -36.99 2.76
N GLY A 26 -19.26 -36.33 3.56
CA GLY A 26 -19.18 -36.41 5.03
C GLY A 26 -20.21 -37.39 5.63
N PRO A 27 -19.88 -38.13 6.72
CA PRO A 27 -20.87 -38.92 7.45
C PRO A 27 -22.00 -38.05 8.01
N SER A 28 -23.18 -38.64 8.21
CA SER A 28 -24.38 -37.96 8.73
C SER A 28 -24.06 -37.14 9.98
N PRO A 29 -24.63 -35.92 10.12
CA PRO A 29 -24.25 -35.00 11.18
C PRO A 29 -24.55 -35.61 12.57
N PRO A 30 -23.64 -35.46 13.54
CA PRO A 30 -23.93 -35.79 14.93
C PRO A 30 -25.12 -34.94 15.45
N PRO A 31 -25.87 -35.40 16.46
CA PRO A 31 -26.95 -34.63 17.04
C PRO A 31 -26.43 -33.25 17.47
N ALA A 32 -27.19 -32.21 17.11
CA ALA A 32 -26.77 -30.82 17.28
C ALA A 32 -26.28 -30.57 18.71
N SER A 33 -24.97 -30.31 18.84
CA SER A 33 -24.42 -29.71 20.05
C SER A 33 -25.14 -28.38 20.28
N PRO A 34 -25.31 -27.94 21.55
CA PRO A 34 -25.94 -26.66 21.84
C PRO A 34 -25.21 -25.62 21.01
N SER A 35 -25.95 -24.97 20.11
CA SER A 35 -25.42 -24.02 19.13
C SER A 35 -24.54 -23.04 19.89
N HIS A 36 -23.22 -23.21 19.78
CA HIS A 36 -22.30 -22.12 20.06
C HIS A 36 -22.75 -21.04 19.09
N GLU A 37 -23.53 -20.08 19.60
CA GLU A 37 -23.86 -18.86 18.87
C GLU A 37 -22.55 -18.42 18.24
N LEU A 38 -22.48 -18.48 16.91
CA LEU A 38 -21.43 -17.82 16.17
C LEU A 38 -21.59 -16.35 16.53
N SER A 39 -20.88 -15.94 17.57
CA SER A 39 -21.04 -14.64 18.20
C SER A 39 -20.85 -13.62 17.09
N LYS A 40 -21.90 -12.82 16.85
CA LYS A 40 -21.89 -11.81 15.80
C LYS A 40 -20.56 -11.07 15.91
N PRO A 41 -19.77 -10.97 14.82
CA PRO A 41 -18.48 -10.31 14.90
C PRO A 41 -18.73 -8.95 15.54
N PRO A 42 -17.98 -8.62 16.60
CA PRO A 42 -18.27 -7.46 17.40
C PRO A 42 -18.33 -6.25 16.49
N VAL A 43 -19.25 -5.33 16.75
CA VAL A 43 -19.57 -4.22 15.83
C VAL A 43 -18.35 -3.40 15.40
N TRP A 44 -17.27 -3.39 16.19
CA TRP A 44 -15.97 -2.82 15.81
C TRP A 44 -15.32 -3.51 14.60
N ALA A 45 -15.42 -4.83 14.47
CA ALA A 45 -14.90 -5.60 13.33
C ALA A 45 -15.70 -5.29 12.06
N CYS A 46 -17.03 -5.16 12.18
CA CYS A 46 -17.87 -4.69 11.08
C CYS A 46 -17.57 -3.23 10.72
N HIS A 47 -17.27 -2.36 11.69
CA HIS A 47 -16.92 -0.94 11.44
C HIS A 47 -15.56 -0.77 10.76
N LEU A 48 -14.59 -1.65 11.06
CA LEU A 48 -13.31 -1.74 10.35
C LEU A 48 -13.47 -2.14 8.88
N VAL A 49 -14.47 -2.98 8.56
CA VAL A 49 -14.70 -3.49 7.20
C VAL A 49 -15.66 -2.62 6.38
N LYS A 50 -16.65 -1.96 7.01
CA LYS A 50 -17.70 -1.18 6.30
C LYS A 50 -17.27 0.20 5.84
N SER A 51 -16.16 0.73 6.34
CA SER A 51 -15.68 2.06 6.01
C SER A 51 -14.33 1.95 5.34
N GLY A 52 -14.31 1.60 4.05
CA GLY A 52 -13.16 1.86 3.18
C GLY A 52 -12.97 3.37 3.05
N GLY A 53 -12.48 4.02 4.11
CA GLY A 53 -12.30 5.45 4.17
C GLY A 53 -11.51 5.91 2.95
N THR A 54 -11.85 7.07 2.40
CA THR A 54 -11.24 7.60 1.18
C THR A 54 -9.71 7.48 1.19
N PHE A 55 -9.09 7.68 2.36
CA PHE A 55 -7.64 7.51 2.56
C PHE A 55 -7.14 6.06 2.39
N VAL A 56 -7.87 5.04 2.82
CA VAL A 56 -7.51 3.63 2.61
C VAL A 56 -7.51 3.29 1.12
N ARG A 57 -8.50 3.81 0.37
CA ARG A 57 -8.56 3.63 -1.09
C ARG A 57 -7.39 4.33 -1.78
N LEU A 58 -7.08 5.56 -1.36
CA LEU A 58 -5.92 6.31 -1.87
C LEU A 58 -4.59 5.64 -1.51
N ALA A 59 -4.47 5.04 -0.33
CA ALA A 59 -3.31 4.26 0.07
C ALA A 59 -3.17 2.98 -0.77
N GLY A 60 -4.27 2.29 -1.06
CA GLY A 60 -4.26 1.15 -1.97
C GLY A 60 -3.77 1.52 -3.37
N LEU A 61 -4.27 2.64 -3.93
CA LEU A 61 -3.82 3.16 -5.22
C LEU A 61 -2.34 3.57 -5.18
N SER A 62 -1.92 4.30 -4.14
CA SER A 62 -0.54 4.72 -3.95
C SER A 62 0.41 3.51 -3.82
N GLY A 63 -0.02 2.46 -3.13
CA GLY A 63 0.76 1.22 -2.98
C GLY A 63 0.89 0.46 -4.29
N ALA A 64 -0.18 0.38 -5.09
CA ALA A 64 -0.10 -0.20 -6.43
C ALA A 64 0.91 0.57 -7.31
N LEU A 65 0.91 1.90 -7.24
CA LEU A 65 1.88 2.74 -7.96
C LEU A 65 3.31 2.52 -7.45
N ALA A 66 3.52 2.47 -6.13
CA ALA A 66 4.83 2.23 -5.54
C ALA A 66 5.40 0.86 -5.94
N VAL A 67 4.56 -0.20 -5.99
CA VAL A 67 4.96 -1.52 -6.49
C VAL A 67 5.35 -1.45 -7.97
N ALA A 68 4.54 -0.79 -8.80
CA ALA A 68 4.82 -0.67 -10.23
C ALA A 68 6.13 0.10 -10.50
N LEU A 69 6.33 1.21 -9.80
CA LEU A 69 7.56 2.02 -9.89
C LEU A 69 8.77 1.26 -9.34
N GLY A 70 8.62 0.52 -8.24
CA GLY A 70 9.70 -0.32 -7.71
C GLY A 70 10.11 -1.43 -8.68
N ALA A 71 9.14 -2.09 -9.30
CA ALA A 71 9.39 -3.10 -10.33
C ALA A 71 10.09 -2.50 -11.56
N TYR A 72 9.66 -1.32 -12.01
CA TYR A 72 10.33 -0.58 -13.10
C TYR A 72 11.79 -0.24 -12.74
N GLY A 73 12.04 0.25 -11.53
CA GLY A 73 13.38 0.56 -11.04
C GLY A 73 14.31 -0.65 -11.11
N ALA A 74 13.89 -1.77 -10.50
CA ALA A 74 14.69 -2.99 -10.42
C ALA A 74 14.90 -3.69 -11.77
N HIS A 75 13.90 -3.70 -12.65
CA HIS A 75 13.97 -4.45 -13.90
C HIS A 75 14.46 -3.64 -15.10
N VAL A 76 14.27 -2.32 -15.10
CA VAL A 76 14.59 -1.45 -16.24
C VAL A 76 15.70 -0.47 -15.85
N LEU A 77 15.45 0.40 -14.86
CA LEU A 77 16.33 1.54 -14.60
C LEU A 77 17.71 1.12 -14.08
N PHE A 78 17.77 0.19 -13.12
CA PHE A 78 19.04 -0.23 -12.53
C PHE A 78 19.89 -1.10 -13.46
N LYS A 79 19.27 -1.72 -14.48
CA LYS A 79 19.98 -2.51 -15.50
C LYS A 79 20.57 -1.67 -16.63
N ARG A 80 20.29 -0.37 -16.64
CA ARG A 80 20.81 0.56 -17.64
C ARG A 80 22.14 1.11 -17.18
N ASP A 81 23.20 0.79 -17.91
CA ASP A 81 24.55 1.29 -17.63
C ASP A 81 24.75 2.74 -18.10
N ASP A 82 23.87 3.22 -18.99
CA ASP A 82 23.86 4.61 -19.49
C ASP A 82 23.29 5.62 -18.49
N VAL A 83 22.67 5.16 -17.39
CA VAL A 83 22.07 6.02 -16.37
C VAL A 83 23.07 6.25 -15.23
N PRO A 84 23.41 7.51 -14.90
CA PRO A 84 24.28 7.83 -13.77
C PRO A 84 23.78 7.25 -12.44
N GLU A 85 24.70 6.80 -11.60
CA GLU A 85 24.36 6.19 -10.30
C GLU A 85 23.57 7.14 -9.40
N GLU A 86 23.88 8.44 -9.43
CA GLU A 86 23.12 9.46 -8.66
C GLU A 86 21.61 9.45 -9.00
N LEU A 87 21.26 9.24 -10.27
CA LEU A 87 19.86 9.20 -10.69
C LEU A 87 19.18 7.89 -10.24
N LYS A 88 19.93 6.79 -10.24
CA LYS A 88 19.45 5.50 -9.70
C LYS A 88 19.20 5.61 -8.20
N GLU A 89 20.12 6.21 -7.44
CA GLU A 89 19.95 6.47 -6.01
C GLU A 89 18.77 7.41 -5.72
N ALA A 90 18.58 8.44 -6.54
CA ALA A 90 17.43 9.33 -6.40
C ALA A 90 16.10 8.59 -6.64
N TYR A 91 16.06 7.70 -7.63
CA TYR A 91 14.90 6.84 -7.90
C TYR A 91 14.62 5.89 -6.75
N ASP A 92 15.65 5.20 -6.25
CA ASP A 92 15.50 4.23 -5.15
C ASP A 92 14.99 4.92 -3.88
N ARG A 93 15.57 6.08 -3.56
CA ARG A 93 15.11 6.91 -2.44
C ARG A 93 13.66 7.36 -2.63
N ALA A 94 13.27 7.81 -3.83
CA ALA A 94 11.88 8.18 -4.10
C ALA A 94 10.92 7.01 -3.84
N ASN A 95 11.27 5.83 -4.32
CA ASN A 95 10.46 4.62 -4.20
C ASN A 95 10.35 4.13 -2.76
N HIS A 96 11.45 4.15 -2.02
CA HIS A 96 11.46 3.77 -0.61
C HIS A 96 10.53 4.67 0.21
N TYR A 97 10.64 6.00 0.05
CA TYR A 97 9.79 6.95 0.76
C TYR A 97 8.32 6.87 0.31
N HIS A 98 8.06 6.62 -0.98
CA HIS A 98 6.71 6.42 -1.50
C HIS A 98 6.03 5.23 -0.81
N PHE A 99 6.72 4.10 -0.64
CA PHE A 99 6.21 2.96 0.12
C PHE A 99 5.95 3.30 1.59
N LEU A 100 6.92 3.91 2.29
CA LEU A 100 6.79 4.25 3.70
C LEU A 100 5.59 5.16 3.97
N HIS A 101 5.41 6.21 3.16
CA HIS A 101 4.29 7.13 3.33
C HIS A 101 2.96 6.55 2.85
N THR A 102 2.98 5.59 1.91
CA THR A 102 1.79 4.82 1.57
C THR A 102 1.32 3.96 2.75
N LEU A 103 2.24 3.30 3.45
CA LEU A 103 1.92 2.52 4.65
C LEU A 103 1.41 3.44 5.77
N ALA A 104 2.01 4.62 5.94
CA ALA A 104 1.50 5.63 6.86
C ALA A 104 0.07 6.08 6.47
N LEU A 105 -0.23 6.23 5.18
CA LEU A 105 -1.55 6.60 4.67
C LEU A 105 -2.62 5.55 4.98
N LEU A 106 -2.27 4.25 5.02
CA LEU A 106 -3.17 3.19 5.50
C LEU A 106 -3.56 3.38 6.97
N GLY A 107 -2.66 3.91 7.79
CA GLY A 107 -2.88 4.19 9.21
C GLY A 107 -3.67 5.47 9.50
N VAL A 108 -3.88 6.34 8.51
CA VAL A 108 -4.55 7.65 8.70
C VAL A 108 -5.94 7.57 9.36
N PRO A 109 -6.82 6.59 9.04
CA PRO A 109 -8.11 6.47 9.71
C PRO A 109 -8.03 6.29 11.24
N LEU A 110 -6.87 5.90 11.77
CA LEU A 110 -6.63 5.72 13.21
C LEU A 110 -6.25 7.04 13.92
N THR A 111 -6.02 8.12 13.17
CA THR A 111 -5.58 9.41 13.72
C THR A 111 -6.77 10.27 14.17
N ARG A 112 -6.51 11.24 15.05
CA ARG A 112 -7.53 12.17 15.55
C ARG A 112 -8.08 13.11 14.46
N ARG A 113 -7.27 13.43 13.45
CA ARG A 113 -7.59 14.36 12.35
C ARG A 113 -7.23 13.74 10.99
N PRO A 114 -7.97 12.70 10.54
CA PRO A 114 -7.59 11.92 9.37
C PRO A 114 -7.56 12.75 8.09
N ALA A 115 -8.48 13.71 7.94
CA ALA A 115 -8.51 14.58 6.77
C ALA A 115 -7.23 15.42 6.61
N LEU A 116 -6.77 16.04 7.71
CA LEU A 116 -5.59 16.87 7.73
C LEU A 116 -4.33 16.04 7.49
N VAL A 117 -4.13 14.98 8.29
CA VAL A 117 -2.96 14.10 8.17
C VAL A 117 -2.88 13.46 6.80
N GLY A 118 -4.00 12.92 6.29
CA GLY A 118 -4.05 12.29 4.98
C GLY A 118 -3.75 13.26 3.84
N SER A 119 -4.25 14.50 3.90
CA SER A 119 -3.93 15.53 2.91
C SER A 119 -2.44 15.91 2.93
N LEU A 120 -1.85 16.08 4.12
CA LEU A 120 -0.44 16.45 4.27
C LEU A 120 0.47 15.31 3.78
N LEU A 121 0.15 14.06 4.11
CA LEU A 121 0.89 12.90 3.61
C LEU A 121 0.83 12.81 2.08
N LEU A 122 -0.36 12.97 1.47
CA LEU A 122 -0.52 12.90 0.01
C LEU A 122 0.23 14.03 -0.72
N VAL A 123 0.06 15.26 -0.27
CA VAL A 123 0.72 16.43 -0.88
C VAL A 123 2.23 16.35 -0.70
N GLY A 124 2.69 16.05 0.52
CA GLY A 124 4.12 15.91 0.83
C GLY A 124 4.76 14.77 0.05
N MET A 125 4.10 13.62 -0.05
CA MET A 125 4.57 12.46 -0.82
C MET A 125 4.63 12.77 -2.32
N GLY A 126 3.61 13.43 -2.87
CA GLY A 126 3.61 13.84 -4.27
C GLY A 126 4.73 14.82 -4.60
N LEU A 127 4.94 15.83 -3.75
CA LEU A 127 6.01 16.81 -3.94
C LEU A 127 7.40 16.20 -3.76
N PHE A 128 7.61 15.39 -2.71
CA PHE A 128 8.90 14.78 -2.42
C PHE A 128 9.23 13.63 -3.38
N CYS A 129 8.41 12.58 -3.38
CA CYS A 129 8.67 11.39 -4.17
C CYS A 129 8.50 11.69 -5.66
N GLY A 130 7.47 12.45 -6.04
CA GLY A 130 7.24 12.82 -7.44
C GLY A 130 8.39 13.64 -8.03
N SER A 131 8.91 14.65 -7.30
CA SER A 131 10.06 15.42 -7.79
C SER A 131 11.32 14.57 -7.93
N CYS A 132 11.58 13.66 -6.99
CA CYS A 132 12.70 12.73 -7.06
C CYS A 132 12.55 11.73 -8.23
N TYR A 133 11.35 11.22 -8.50
CA TYR A 133 11.10 10.37 -9.68
C TYR A 133 11.32 11.12 -10.99
N VAL A 134 10.80 12.35 -11.11
CA VAL A 134 11.02 13.17 -12.30
C VAL A 134 12.50 13.48 -12.47
N TYR A 135 13.21 13.82 -11.39
CA TYR A 135 14.65 14.04 -11.41
C TYR A 135 15.40 12.80 -11.90
N ALA A 136 15.08 11.64 -11.35
CA ALA A 136 15.73 10.38 -11.72
C ALA A 136 15.50 9.99 -13.18
N LEU A 137 14.33 10.29 -13.75
CA LEU A 137 14.01 9.94 -15.13
C LEU A 137 14.51 10.97 -16.16
N THR A 138 14.58 12.25 -15.78
CA THR A 138 14.91 13.34 -16.72
C THR A 138 16.34 13.86 -16.55
N GLY A 139 16.97 13.64 -15.39
CA GLY A 139 18.25 14.22 -15.01
C GLY A 139 18.20 15.75 -14.79
N ASN A 140 17.02 16.38 -14.81
CA ASN A 140 16.92 17.84 -14.72
C ASN A 140 17.01 18.33 -13.26
N PRO A 141 18.08 19.01 -12.83
CA PRO A 141 18.26 19.41 -11.45
C PRO A 141 17.23 20.44 -10.96
N SER A 142 16.58 21.21 -11.85
CA SER A 142 15.60 22.22 -11.47
C SER A 142 14.38 21.63 -10.75
N VAL A 143 14.05 20.36 -10.98
CA VAL A 143 12.93 19.71 -10.29
C VAL A 143 13.26 19.29 -8.85
N LYS A 144 14.55 19.25 -8.46
CA LYS A 144 14.98 18.91 -7.09
C LYS A 144 14.47 19.90 -6.05
N THR A 145 14.15 21.13 -6.44
CA THR A 145 13.61 22.15 -5.54
C THR A 145 12.28 21.73 -4.92
N GLY A 146 11.51 20.83 -5.54
CA GLY A 146 10.26 20.31 -4.96
C GLY A 146 10.48 19.41 -3.73
N ALA A 147 11.61 18.69 -3.66
CA ALA A 147 11.92 17.75 -2.60
C ALA A 147 11.98 18.40 -1.20
N PRO A 148 12.72 19.49 -0.94
CA PRO A 148 12.76 20.10 0.40
C PRO A 148 11.38 20.54 0.88
N PHE A 149 10.56 21.16 0.02
CA PHE A 149 9.19 21.55 0.38
C PHE A 149 8.31 20.35 0.70
N GLY A 150 8.36 19.30 -0.13
CA GLY A 150 7.64 18.05 0.12
C GLY A 150 8.07 17.40 1.44
N GLY A 151 9.37 17.37 1.71
CA GLY A 151 9.93 16.87 2.96
C GLY A 151 9.43 17.64 4.19
N THR A 152 9.36 18.97 4.13
CA THR A 152 8.79 19.79 5.22
C THR A 152 7.33 19.44 5.46
N VAL A 153 6.53 19.30 4.41
CA VAL A 153 5.10 18.91 4.53
C VAL A 153 4.97 17.51 5.15
N LEU A 154 5.83 16.57 4.77
CA LEU A 154 5.85 15.22 5.36
C LEU A 154 6.20 15.26 6.85
N ILE A 155 7.19 16.07 7.26
CA ILE A 155 7.51 16.26 8.68
C ILE A 155 6.29 16.78 9.44
N LEU A 156 5.62 17.81 8.91
CA LEU A 156 4.39 18.34 9.51
C LEU A 156 3.28 17.29 9.59
N ALA A 157 3.15 16.42 8.59
CA ALA A 157 2.18 15.33 8.59
C ALA A 157 2.43 14.36 9.76
N TRP A 158 3.68 13.95 9.97
CA TRP A 158 4.06 13.08 11.09
C TRP A 158 3.87 13.75 12.45
N LEU A 159 4.18 15.04 12.58
CA LEU A 159 3.88 15.81 13.79
C LEU A 159 2.37 15.89 14.05
N CYS A 160 1.54 16.00 13.01
CA CYS A 160 0.09 15.97 13.17
C CYS A 160 -0.46 14.59 13.57
N ILE A 161 0.26 13.49 13.31
CA ILE A 161 -0.09 12.15 13.82
C ILE A 161 0.16 12.08 15.33
N PHE A 162 1.23 12.73 15.79
CA PHE A 162 1.61 12.76 17.20
C PHE A 162 0.63 13.57 18.09
N LEU A 163 0.00 14.60 17.54
CA LEU A 163 -0.92 15.52 18.24
C LEU A 163 -2.38 15.05 18.26
#